data_AF-A0A175VYF5-F1
#
_entry.id   AF-A0A175VYF5-F1
#
_cell.length_a   1.000
_cell.length_b   1.000
_cell.length_c   1.000
_cell.angle_alpha   90.00
_cell.angle_beta   90.00
_cell.angle_gamma   90.00
#
_symmetry.space_group_name_H-M   'P 1'
#
loop_
_entity.id
_entity.type
_entity.pdbx_description
1 polymer ?
#
loop_
_entity_poly.entity_id
_entity_poly.type
_entity_poly.pdbx_seq_one_letter_code
_entity_poly.pdbx_strand_id
1 'polypeptide(L)'
;MRLEFLTIVAALAATCAADSLAVWETCLSFGSQTCTRNQGAFFTSNGGYSVDPSSGCRGTSVPGMVEFCMDWANNRGHFRFSHQSFKRCLGVQSRLQTNMCNGCSLITLTEIPCSWRQMPIEPEATESAPPGLPTTTLVPLPRVSSDSEDNTPLTVIPGNATFVAAPRN
;
A
#
# COMPACT_ATOMS: atom_id res chain seq x y z
N MET A 1 41.21 -23.11 2.12
CA MET A 1 40.57 -22.32 3.19
C MET A 1 39.82 -21.09 2.65
N ARG A 2 39.01 -21.21 1.58
CA ARG A 2 38.38 -20.06 0.89
C ARG A 2 36.85 -19.95 1.04
N LEU A 3 36.24 -20.81 1.86
CA LEU A 3 34.78 -20.93 1.95
C LEU A 3 34.13 -20.20 3.14
N GLU A 4 34.89 -19.59 4.04
CA GLU A 4 34.31 -19.00 5.26
C GLU A 4 33.88 -17.53 5.14
N PHE A 5 34.35 -16.79 4.13
CA PHE A 5 33.98 -15.37 3.99
C PHE A 5 32.60 -15.16 3.36
N LEU A 6 32.10 -16.11 2.56
CA LEU A 6 30.82 -15.94 1.87
C LEU A 6 29.61 -16.07 2.79
N THR A 7 29.71 -16.84 3.87
CA THR A 7 28.59 -17.02 4.82
C THR A 7 28.35 -15.79 5.69
N ILE A 8 29.39 -15.01 6.01
CA ILE A 8 29.25 -13.80 6.84
C ILE A 8 28.59 -12.66 6.05
N VAL A 9 28.89 -12.52 4.76
CA VAL A 9 28.29 -11.44 3.94
C VAL A 9 26.79 -11.65 3.71
N ALA A 10 26.34 -12.90 3.60
CA ALA A 10 24.91 -13.21 3.43
C ALA A 10 24.06 -12.82 4.66
N ALA A 11 24.65 -12.79 5.87
CA ALA A 11 23.93 -12.42 7.08
C ALA A 11 23.59 -10.92 7.15
N LEU A 12 24.32 -10.06 6.43
CA LEU A 12 24.11 -8.60 6.49
C LEU A 12 22.93 -8.12 5.64
N ALA A 13 22.43 -8.94 4.70
CA ALA A 13 21.41 -8.51 3.73
C ALA A 13 19.97 -8.64 4.25
N ALA A 14 19.73 -9.20 5.44
CA ALA A 14 18.39 -9.59 5.87
C ALA A 14 17.68 -8.60 6.81
N THR A 15 18.29 -7.48 7.21
CA THR A 15 17.56 -6.38 7.85
C THR A 15 16.90 -5.51 6.77
N CYS A 16 16.22 -6.13 5.81
CA CYS A 16 15.31 -5.41 4.94
C CYS A 16 14.27 -4.78 5.85
N ALA A 17 14.23 -3.44 5.89
CA ALA A 17 13.16 -2.70 6.54
C ALA A 17 11.83 -3.12 5.90
N ALA A 18 11.19 -4.12 6.49
CA ALA A 18 9.85 -4.52 6.15
C ALA A 18 8.92 -3.38 6.59
N ASP A 19 8.01 -2.98 5.72
CA ASP A 19 6.97 -2.04 6.07
C ASP A 19 6.11 -2.68 7.18
N SER A 20 5.54 -1.84 8.02
CA SER A 20 4.71 -2.30 9.14
C SER A 20 3.49 -1.42 9.29
N LEU A 21 2.49 -1.94 9.99
CA LEU A 21 1.24 -1.25 10.23
C LEU A 21 0.92 -1.35 11.72
N ALA A 22 0.78 -0.20 12.37
CA ALA A 22 0.22 -0.13 13.72
C ALA A 22 -1.25 0.28 13.61
N VAL A 23 -2.14 -0.43 14.31
CA VAL A 23 -3.58 -0.15 14.34
C VAL A 23 -4.02 -0.02 15.77
N TRP A 24 -4.68 1.09 16.08
CA TRP A 24 -5.37 1.27 17.34
C TRP A 24 -6.77 0.69 17.23
N GLU A 25 -7.04 -0.29 18.07
CA GLU A 25 -8.32 -0.96 18.19
C GLU A 25 -8.99 -0.52 19.50
N THR A 26 -10.27 -0.17 19.43
CA THR A 26 -11.09 0.11 20.61
C THR A 26 -12.32 -0.77 20.61
N CYS A 27 -12.53 -1.50 21.69
CA CYS A 27 -13.69 -2.37 21.89
C CYS A 27 -14.58 -1.79 23.00
N LEU A 28 -15.90 -1.98 22.91
CA LEU A 28 -16.86 -1.47 23.90
C LEU A 28 -16.59 -1.96 25.34
N SER A 29 -16.01 -3.16 25.47
CA SER A 29 -15.59 -3.76 26.73
C SER A 29 -14.50 -4.80 26.47
N PHE A 30 -13.76 -5.18 27.52
CA PHE A 30 -12.80 -6.28 27.42
C PHE A 30 -13.50 -7.57 27.02
N GLY A 31 -13.04 -8.19 25.91
CA GLY A 31 -13.65 -9.39 25.35
C GLY A 31 -14.87 -9.16 24.46
N SER A 32 -15.26 -7.91 24.17
CA SER A 32 -16.31 -7.63 23.19
C SER A 32 -15.90 -8.11 21.80
N GLN A 33 -16.86 -8.67 21.05
CA GLN A 33 -16.67 -9.01 19.64
C GLN A 33 -16.77 -7.77 18.74
N THR A 34 -17.38 -6.68 19.24
CA THR A 34 -17.52 -5.42 18.53
C THR A 34 -16.35 -4.50 18.86
N CYS A 35 -15.34 -4.53 17.99
CA CYS A 35 -14.17 -3.66 18.07
C CYS A 35 -14.10 -2.78 16.83
N THR A 36 -13.78 -1.51 17.03
CA THR A 36 -13.57 -0.53 15.96
C THR A 36 -12.07 -0.35 15.73
N ARG A 37 -11.70 -0.22 14.45
CA ARG A 37 -10.31 -0.03 13.99
C ARG A 37 -10.32 1.11 12.98
N ASN A 38 -10.23 2.34 13.46
CA ASN A 38 -10.38 3.55 12.64
C ASN A 38 -9.10 4.40 12.58
N GLN A 39 -8.05 4.03 13.32
CA GLN A 39 -6.78 4.74 13.35
C GLN A 39 -5.63 3.77 13.10
N GLY A 40 -4.91 4.00 12.01
CA GLY A 40 -3.75 3.21 11.62
C GLY A 40 -2.59 4.10 11.21
N ALA A 41 -1.37 3.64 11.48
CA ALA A 41 -0.13 4.24 11.02
C ALA A 41 0.66 3.20 10.24
N PHE A 42 0.86 3.45 8.94
CA PHE A 42 1.68 2.63 8.06
C PHE A 42 3.10 3.19 8.03
N PHE A 43 4.08 2.38 8.41
CA PHE A 43 5.48 2.76 8.48
C PHE A 43 6.25 2.13 7.33
N THR A 44 6.95 2.97 6.57
CA THR A 44 7.91 2.58 5.55
C THR A 44 9.31 3.07 5.92
N SER A 45 10.30 2.73 5.11
CA SER A 45 11.64 3.33 5.20
C SER A 45 11.65 4.86 5.05
N ASN A 46 10.59 5.44 4.45
CA ASN A 46 10.45 6.88 4.23
C ASN A 46 9.64 7.60 5.32
N GLY A 47 9.13 6.89 6.32
CA GLY A 47 8.39 7.48 7.44
C GLY A 47 7.05 6.81 7.74
N GLY A 48 6.28 7.43 8.64
CA GLY A 48 4.95 6.96 9.06
C GLY A 48 3.83 7.79 8.42
N TYR A 49 2.76 7.11 7.99
CA TYR A 49 1.62 7.72 7.31
C TYR A 49 0.32 7.26 7.97
N SER A 50 -0.60 8.19 8.20
CA SER A 50 -1.94 7.83 8.68
C SER A 50 -2.72 7.11 7.59
N VAL A 51 -3.32 5.97 7.92
CA VAL A 51 -4.16 5.18 7.00
C VAL A 51 -5.46 4.77 7.69
N ASP A 52 -6.52 4.58 6.92
CA ASP A 52 -7.77 3.97 7.41
C ASP A 52 -7.59 2.44 7.44
N PRO A 53 -7.50 1.80 8.62
CA PRO A 53 -7.28 0.38 8.72
C PRO A 53 -8.61 -0.41 8.76
N SER A 54 -9.74 0.19 8.39
CA SER A 54 -11.04 -0.50 8.35
C SER A 54 -11.04 -1.68 7.36
N SER A 55 -11.90 -2.68 7.58
CA SER A 55 -12.02 -3.85 6.69
C SER A 55 -12.30 -3.46 5.24
N GLY A 56 -11.70 -4.19 4.30
CA GLY A 56 -11.81 -3.98 2.86
C GLY A 56 -10.65 -3.17 2.28
N CYS A 57 -10.78 -2.77 1.01
CA CYS A 57 -9.78 -1.98 0.31
C CYS A 57 -10.05 -0.48 0.44
N ARG A 58 -8.99 0.31 0.64
CA ARG A 58 -9.05 1.76 0.84
C ARG A 58 -7.94 2.45 0.05
N GLY A 59 -8.20 3.68 -0.36
CA GLY A 59 -7.14 4.59 -0.79
C GLY A 59 -6.30 5.04 0.40
N THR A 60 -5.04 5.37 0.17
CA THR A 60 -4.16 5.93 1.20
C THR A 60 -3.44 7.16 0.67
N SER A 61 -2.89 7.96 1.58
CA SER A 61 -1.98 9.06 1.25
C SER A 61 -0.51 8.64 1.22
N VAL A 62 -0.22 7.33 1.31
CA VAL A 62 1.16 6.82 1.27
C VAL A 62 1.71 6.98 -0.15
N PRO A 63 2.82 7.70 -0.36
CA PRO A 63 3.36 7.97 -1.69
C PRO A 63 3.59 6.70 -2.51
N GLY A 64 2.97 6.63 -3.68
CA GLY A 64 3.07 5.52 -4.60
C GLY A 64 2.28 4.26 -4.19
N MET A 65 1.59 4.23 -3.06
CA MET A 65 0.74 3.09 -2.70
C MET A 65 -0.55 3.15 -3.52
N VAL A 66 -0.77 2.14 -4.35
CA VAL A 66 -1.94 2.05 -5.26
C VAL A 66 -3.01 1.11 -4.75
N GLU A 67 -2.68 0.26 -3.77
CA GLU A 67 -3.59 -0.71 -3.19
C GLU A 67 -3.27 -0.88 -1.71
N PHE A 68 -4.30 -0.88 -0.87
CA PHE A 68 -4.22 -1.17 0.56
C PHE A 68 -5.53 -1.81 0.98
N CYS A 69 -5.49 -3.04 1.48
CA CYS A 69 -6.67 -3.78 1.89
C CYS A 69 -6.45 -4.51 3.22
N MET A 70 -7.46 -4.47 4.09
CA MET A 70 -7.45 -5.14 5.38
C MET A 70 -8.51 -6.24 5.43
N ASP A 71 -8.12 -7.43 5.86
CA ASP A 71 -8.97 -8.60 6.08
C ASP A 71 -8.86 -9.03 7.55
N TRP A 72 -9.63 -8.34 8.40
CA TRP A 72 -9.63 -8.60 9.84
C TRP A 72 -10.25 -9.93 10.23
N ALA A 73 -11.11 -10.51 9.38
CA ALA A 73 -11.65 -11.84 9.63
C ALA A 73 -10.53 -12.90 9.67
N ASN A 74 -9.43 -12.65 8.93
CA ASN A 74 -8.28 -13.53 8.85
C ASN A 74 -7.00 -12.90 9.43
N ASN A 75 -7.08 -11.77 10.15
CA ASN A 75 -5.95 -11.06 10.75
C ASN A 75 -4.79 -10.78 9.77
N ARG A 76 -5.14 -10.40 8.54
CA ARG A 76 -4.18 -10.15 7.47
C ARG A 76 -4.49 -8.87 6.71
N GLY A 77 -3.50 -8.32 6.05
CA GLY A 77 -3.66 -7.21 5.11
C GLY A 77 -2.78 -7.42 3.90
N HIS A 78 -2.96 -6.60 2.89
CA HIS A 78 -2.02 -6.51 1.77
C HIS A 78 -2.00 -5.11 1.20
N PHE A 79 -0.91 -4.80 0.52
CA PHE A 79 -0.72 -3.52 -0.14
C PHE A 79 0.16 -3.69 -1.38
N ARG A 80 0.13 -2.69 -2.25
CA ARG A 80 0.97 -2.66 -3.45
C ARG A 80 1.37 -1.24 -3.77
N PHE A 81 2.62 -1.06 -4.13
CA PHE A 81 3.12 0.20 -4.67
C PHE A 81 3.08 0.20 -6.19
N SER A 82 2.94 1.37 -6.80
CA SER A 82 2.87 1.58 -8.26
C SER A 82 4.09 1.03 -9.00
N HIS A 83 5.26 1.11 -8.38
CA HIS A 83 6.52 0.61 -8.92
C HIS A 83 6.73 -0.90 -8.69
N GLN A 84 5.78 -1.58 -8.05
CA GLN A 84 5.84 -3.02 -7.76
C GLN A 84 4.78 -3.77 -8.59
N SER A 85 5.22 -4.81 -9.29
CA SER A 85 4.33 -5.69 -10.08
C SER A 85 3.59 -6.72 -9.22
N PHE A 86 3.99 -6.90 -7.96
CA PHE A 86 3.42 -7.87 -7.04
C PHE A 86 2.91 -7.19 -5.77
N LYS A 87 1.95 -7.84 -5.10
CA LYS A 87 1.42 -7.41 -3.80
C LYS A 87 2.31 -7.89 -2.65
N ARG A 88 2.38 -7.10 -1.59
CA ARG A 88 3.02 -7.44 -0.32
C ARG A 88 1.93 -7.68 0.72
N CYS A 89 2.18 -8.59 1.67
CA CYS A 89 1.18 -9.02 2.64
C CYS A 89 1.62 -8.70 4.06
N LEU A 90 0.65 -8.35 4.89
CA LEU A 90 0.81 -8.08 6.31
C LEU A 90 0.12 -9.17 7.12
N GLY A 91 0.73 -9.55 8.24
CA GLY A 91 0.13 -10.42 9.24
C GLY A 91 0.23 -9.80 10.62
N VAL A 92 -0.75 -10.07 11.48
CA VAL A 92 -0.67 -9.63 12.89
C VAL A 92 0.52 -10.31 13.57
N GLN A 93 1.48 -9.49 14.01
CA GLN A 93 2.66 -9.91 14.77
C GLN A 93 2.36 -9.93 16.27
N SER A 94 1.72 -8.87 16.77
CA SER A 94 1.43 -8.70 18.19
C SER A 94 0.18 -7.87 18.42
N ARG A 95 -0.50 -8.14 19.53
CA ARG A 95 -1.59 -7.32 20.06
C ARG A 95 -1.27 -6.97 21.51
N LEU A 96 -1.00 -5.70 21.76
CA LEU A 96 -0.67 -5.18 23.08
C LEU A 96 -1.87 -4.45 23.65
N GLN A 97 -2.36 -4.89 24.80
CA GLN A 97 -3.41 -4.18 25.52
C GLN A 97 -2.85 -2.89 26.10
N THR A 98 -3.56 -1.77 25.93
CA THR A 98 -3.14 -0.48 26.46
C THR A 98 -3.97 -0.13 27.69
N ASN A 99 -3.32 0.43 28.73
CA ASN A 99 -4.01 0.86 29.95
C ASN A 99 -4.65 2.26 29.81
N MET A 100 -4.61 2.85 28.61
CA MET A 100 -5.11 4.22 28.38
C MET A 100 -6.64 4.26 28.27
N CYS A 101 -7.30 3.13 27.97
CA CYS A 101 -8.75 3.01 27.96
C CYS A 101 -9.23 1.56 28.08
N ASN A 102 -10.47 1.39 28.56
CA ASN A 102 -11.09 0.06 28.68
C ASN A 102 -11.35 -0.53 27.29
N GLY A 103 -10.81 -1.72 27.02
CA GLY A 103 -10.96 -2.41 25.74
C GLY A 103 -10.03 -1.91 24.61
N CYS A 104 -8.99 -1.15 24.93
CA CYS A 104 -8.07 -0.61 23.93
C CYS A 104 -6.85 -1.52 23.70
N SER A 105 -6.48 -1.69 22.43
CA SER A 105 -5.28 -2.44 22.07
C SER A 105 -4.54 -1.82 20.88
N LEU A 106 -3.22 -1.98 20.88
CA LEU A 106 -2.34 -1.69 19.77
C LEU A 106 -2.04 -3.00 19.05
N ILE A 107 -2.48 -3.11 17.81
CA ILE A 107 -2.20 -4.23 16.93
C ILE A 107 -1.04 -3.82 16.03
N THR A 108 0.02 -4.62 16.02
CA THR A 108 1.14 -4.43 15.09
C THR A 108 1.11 -5.53 14.05
N LEU A 109 1.15 -5.14 12.79
CA LEU A 109 1.27 -6.02 11.65
C LEU A 109 2.61 -5.77 10.96
N THR A 110 3.24 -6.86 10.54
CA THR A 110 4.52 -6.86 9.83
C THR A 110 4.37 -7.61 8.53
N GLU A 111 5.30 -7.39 7.60
CA GLU A 111 5.28 -8.14 6.35
C GLU A 111 5.51 -9.63 6.53
N ILE A 112 4.71 -10.40 5.82
CA ILE A 112 4.79 -11.85 5.74
C ILE A 112 4.68 -12.28 4.27
N PRO A 113 5.15 -13.49 3.92
CA PRO A 113 4.89 -14.05 2.60
C PRO A 113 3.40 -14.11 2.28
N CYS A 114 3.03 -13.73 1.06
CA CYS A 114 1.65 -13.79 0.60
C CYS A 114 1.20 -15.24 0.38
N SER A 115 0.42 -15.77 1.32
CA SER A 115 -0.14 -17.13 1.24
C SER A 115 -1.53 -17.21 0.58
N TRP A 116 -2.17 -16.07 0.30
CA TRP A 116 -3.56 -16.03 -0.17
C TRP A 116 -3.71 -15.25 -1.47
N ARG A 117 -4.52 -15.80 -2.38
CA ARG A 117 -4.92 -15.13 -3.62
C ARG A 117 -6.13 -14.25 -3.29
N GLN A 118 -6.15 -13.01 -3.78
CA GLN A 118 -7.43 -12.29 -3.83
C GLN A 118 -8.33 -13.11 -4.74
N MET A 119 -9.58 -13.32 -4.34
CA MET A 119 -10.60 -13.68 -5.31
C MET A 119 -10.62 -12.54 -6.34
N PRO A 120 -10.61 -12.85 -7.66
CA PRO A 120 -10.74 -11.82 -8.68
C PRO A 120 -11.91 -10.90 -8.29
N ILE A 121 -11.65 -9.59 -8.21
CA ILE A 121 -12.74 -8.61 -8.14
C ILE A 121 -13.51 -8.85 -9.43
N GLU A 122 -14.74 -9.34 -9.31
CA GLU A 122 -15.62 -9.50 -10.46
C GLU A 122 -15.67 -8.14 -11.15
N PRO A 123 -15.25 -8.03 -12.42
CA PRO A 123 -15.20 -6.75 -13.10
C PRO A 123 -16.58 -6.15 -12.94
N GLU A 124 -16.63 -4.97 -12.33
CA GLU A 124 -17.85 -4.21 -12.06
C GLU A 124 -18.75 -4.41 -13.27
N ALA A 125 -19.83 -5.18 -13.07
CA ALA A 125 -20.65 -5.71 -14.14
C ALA A 125 -20.92 -4.53 -15.05
N THR A 126 -20.33 -4.58 -16.25
CA THR A 126 -20.31 -3.44 -17.17
C THR A 126 -21.75 -2.97 -17.22
N GLU A 127 -22.01 -1.81 -16.61
CA GLU A 127 -23.34 -1.27 -16.46
C GLU A 127 -23.93 -1.37 -17.85
N SER A 128 -24.87 -2.29 -18.01
CA SER A 128 -25.33 -2.74 -19.31
C SER A 128 -25.84 -1.50 -20.00
N ALA A 129 -25.05 -1.00 -20.95
CA ALA A 129 -25.31 0.26 -21.60
C ALA A 129 -26.77 0.24 -22.06
N PRO A 130 -27.55 1.30 -21.80
CA PRO A 130 -28.96 1.31 -22.13
C PRO A 130 -29.15 0.89 -23.59
N PRO A 131 -30.10 -0.01 -23.89
CA PRO A 131 -30.33 -0.48 -25.24
C PRO A 131 -30.79 0.70 -26.09
N GLY A 132 -30.02 1.00 -27.13
CA GLY A 132 -30.51 1.73 -28.29
C GLY A 132 -29.95 3.12 -28.46
N LEU A 133 -28.89 3.21 -29.26
CA LEU A 133 -28.93 4.12 -30.41
C LEU A 133 -28.16 3.48 -31.58
N PRO A 134 -28.76 3.41 -32.79
CA PRO A 134 -28.08 2.92 -33.98
C PRO A 134 -26.90 3.85 -34.28
N THR A 135 -25.69 3.42 -33.95
CA THR A 135 -24.49 4.17 -34.32
C THR A 135 -24.25 3.94 -35.80
N THR A 136 -24.46 5.02 -36.54
CA THR A 136 -24.19 5.19 -37.95
C THR A 136 -22.80 4.66 -38.32
N THR A 137 -22.78 3.77 -39.31
CA THR A 137 -21.60 3.27 -40.01
C THR A 137 -20.76 4.44 -40.52
N LEU A 138 -19.72 4.82 -39.78
CA LEU A 138 -18.70 5.75 -40.28
C LEU A 138 -17.52 4.95 -40.84
N VAL A 139 -17.33 5.17 -42.14
CA VAL A 139 -16.33 4.59 -43.03
C VAL A 139 -14.92 4.74 -42.45
N PRO A 140 -14.02 3.76 -42.65
CA PRO A 140 -12.62 3.84 -42.22
C PRO A 140 -11.93 5.03 -42.89
N LEU A 141 -11.46 5.97 -42.08
CA LEU A 141 -10.51 6.99 -42.55
C LEU A 141 -9.12 6.36 -42.73
N PRO A 142 -8.41 6.70 -43.80
CA PRO A 142 -7.10 6.14 -44.10
C PRO A 142 -6.03 6.51 -43.06
N ARG A 143 -5.13 5.55 -42.93
CA ARG A 143 -3.94 5.49 -42.09
C ARG A 143 -2.99 6.65 -42.43
N VAL A 144 -2.94 7.68 -41.59
CA VAL A 144 -1.88 8.71 -41.66
C VAL A 144 -0.69 8.19 -40.86
N SER A 145 0.36 7.76 -41.56
CA SER A 145 1.70 7.62 -41.01
C SER A 145 2.41 8.97 -41.11
N SER A 146 2.87 9.51 -39.99
CA SER A 146 3.87 10.57 -40.00
C SER A 146 4.73 10.41 -38.76
N ASP A 147 5.90 9.83 -38.99
CA ASP A 147 7.05 9.91 -38.13
C ASP A 147 7.38 11.39 -37.86
N SER A 148 7.60 11.74 -36.59
CA SER A 148 8.26 13.00 -36.22
C SER A 148 8.92 12.79 -34.86
N GLU A 149 10.16 12.35 -34.94
CA GLU A 149 11.15 12.31 -33.87
C GLU A 149 11.44 13.74 -33.39
N ASP A 150 10.71 14.23 -32.39
CA ASP A 150 11.08 15.49 -31.72
C ASP A 150 12.06 15.20 -30.58
N ASN A 151 13.35 15.16 -30.94
CA ASN A 151 14.50 15.14 -30.04
C ASN A 151 14.65 16.53 -29.40
N THR A 152 13.82 16.86 -28.41
CA THR A 152 14.05 18.06 -27.59
C THR A 152 14.84 17.70 -26.33
N PRO A 153 16.12 18.11 -26.21
CA PRO A 153 16.90 17.88 -25.00
C PRO A 153 16.32 18.67 -23.82
N LEU A 154 16.00 17.94 -22.75
CA LEU A 154 15.56 18.49 -21.46
C LEU A 154 16.66 19.39 -20.87
N THR A 155 16.40 20.69 -20.87
CA THR A 155 17.20 21.68 -20.14
C THR A 155 17.04 21.45 -18.64
N VAL A 156 18.10 20.96 -18.00
CA VAL A 156 18.20 20.83 -16.54
C VAL A 156 18.21 22.23 -15.94
N ILE A 157 17.16 22.61 -15.22
CA ILE A 157 17.16 23.82 -14.38
C ILE A 157 17.54 23.41 -12.95
N PRO A 158 18.76 23.71 -12.48
CA PRO A 158 19.12 23.62 -11.08
C PRO A 158 18.49 24.81 -10.33
N GLY A 159 17.38 24.57 -9.64
CA GLY A 159 16.65 25.60 -8.89
C GLY A 159 16.50 25.25 -7.41
N ASN A 160 17.38 25.81 -6.58
CA ASN A 160 17.21 26.14 -5.17
C ASN A 160 16.40 25.18 -4.27
N ALA A 161 17.10 24.21 -3.66
CA ALA A 161 16.67 23.63 -2.40
C ALA A 161 17.03 24.61 -1.25
N THR A 162 16.13 25.52 -0.92
CA THR A 162 16.18 26.26 0.35
C THR A 162 15.86 25.32 1.50
N PHE A 163 16.89 24.84 2.18
CA PHE A 163 16.80 24.11 3.44
C PHE A 163 16.41 25.10 4.54
N VAL A 164 15.15 25.08 4.96
CA VAL A 164 14.71 25.82 6.16
C VAL A 164 14.98 24.91 7.37
N ALA A 165 15.97 25.28 8.15
CA ALA A 165 16.35 24.61 9.39
C ALA A 165 15.40 24.96 10.55
N ALA A 166 15.20 23.94 11.39
CA ALA A 166 14.47 23.86 12.66
C ALA A 166 14.24 25.13 13.51
N PRO A 167 13.11 25.18 14.23
CA PRO A 167 13.07 25.65 15.61
C PRO A 167 13.25 24.46 16.58
N ARG A 168 14.27 24.57 17.45
CA ARG A 168 14.39 23.78 18.68
C ARG A 168 13.39 24.31 19.70
N ASN A 169 12.61 23.43 20.33
CA ASN A 169 12.07 23.60 21.67
C ASN A 169 12.08 22.26 22.38
#